data_AF-A0A4Q6AEC8-F1
#
_entry.id   AF-A0A4Q6AEC8-F1
#
_cell.length_a   1.000
_cell.length_b   1.000
_cell.length_c   1.000
_cell.angle_alpha   90.00
_cell.angle_beta   90.00
_cell.angle_gamma   90.00
#
_symmetry.space_group_name_H-M   'P 1'
#
loop_
_entity.id
_entity.type
_entity.pdbx_description
1 polymer ?
#
loop_
_entity_poly.entity_id
_entity_poly.type
_entity_poly.pdbx_seq_one_letter_code
_entity_poly.pdbx_strand_id
1 'polypeptide(L)'
;MSSDRRKFLRNLAFGSGALAVGIPSFGATDAEKDEALQRTYEWAGQGQRFNMSGYAAPKIDKVRIGFIGLGMRGPGAVERMSYIEGVEIKALCDKYPDRATKAQDFLTKKGLPKAKEYSGEDGWKAMIQNEDLDLVYICTPWHLHTPMSVYAMQHGKHVACEVPIAVTMDECWQLVETSEKTRKHCMMLENCCYDFFEMLTLNMARNSMFGELVHAEGAYIHDLRDLNFSKTGYADMWRLKQNMTRNGSLYPT
;
A
#
# COMPACT_ATOMS: atom_id res chain seq x y z
N MET A 1 8.41 -35.02 48.07
CA MET A 1 7.24 -34.21 47.67
C MET A 1 7.69 -33.28 46.54
N SER A 2 7.27 -33.56 45.31
CA SER A 2 7.67 -32.79 44.13
C SER A 2 6.84 -31.51 44.03
N SER A 3 7.47 -30.34 44.18
CA SER A 3 6.80 -29.05 44.01
C SER A 3 6.70 -28.72 42.52
N ASP A 4 5.48 -28.82 41.99
CA ASP A 4 5.15 -28.55 40.60
C ASP A 4 5.19 -27.04 40.30
N ARG A 5 6.25 -26.60 39.60
CA ARG A 5 6.51 -25.17 39.27
C ARG A 5 5.32 -24.51 38.55
N ARG A 6 4.48 -25.27 37.83
CA ARG A 6 3.27 -24.74 37.19
C ARG A 6 2.18 -24.35 38.19
N LYS A 7 2.07 -25.03 39.33
CA LYS A 7 1.09 -24.67 40.37
C LYS A 7 1.47 -23.38 41.09
N PHE A 8 2.76 -23.14 41.28
CA PHE A 8 3.25 -21.89 41.88
C PHE A 8 2.90 -20.67 41.02
N LEU A 9 3.18 -20.72 39.72
CA LEU A 9 2.86 -19.63 38.79
C LEU A 9 1.34 -19.39 38.66
N ARG A 10 0.53 -20.45 38.68
CA ARG A 10 -0.93 -20.33 38.63
C ARG A 10 -1.51 -19.68 39.88
N ASN A 11 -0.92 -19.90 41.05
CA ASN A 11 -1.35 -19.28 42.30
C ASN A 11 -0.92 -17.81 42.42
N LEU A 12 0.17 -17.41 41.74
CA LEU A 12 0.59 -16.01 41.62
C LEU A 12 -0.43 -15.17 40.82
N ALA A 13 -1.04 -15.77 39.78
CA ALA A 13 -2.07 -15.12 38.98
C ALA A 13 -3.43 -14.94 39.70
N PHE A 14 -3.68 -15.69 40.79
CA PHE A 14 -4.91 -15.58 41.59
C PHE A 14 -4.70 -14.95 42.98
N GLY A 15 -3.44 -14.66 43.35
CA GLY A 15 -3.06 -14.25 44.70
C GLY A 15 -2.65 -12.78 44.87
N SER A 16 -2.84 -11.92 43.87
CA SER A 16 -2.56 -10.48 43.96
C SER A 16 -3.82 -9.63 44.03
N GLY A 17 -4.80 -10.12 44.80
CA GLY A 17 -5.90 -9.30 45.31
C GLY A 17 -5.46 -8.62 46.61
N ALA A 18 -5.19 -7.32 46.50
CA ALA A 18 -5.14 -6.33 47.58
C ALA A 18 -3.88 -6.22 48.48
N LEU A 19 -3.31 -5.00 48.44
CA LEU A 19 -2.55 -4.25 49.45
C LEU A 19 -1.02 -4.40 49.49
N ALA A 20 -0.31 -3.45 48.86
CA ALA A 20 0.50 -2.47 49.60
C ALA A 20 0.94 -1.30 48.70
N VAL A 21 0.60 -0.11 49.18
CA VAL A 21 0.88 1.26 48.75
C VAL A 21 2.34 1.51 48.37
N GLY A 22 2.55 2.05 47.18
CA GLY A 22 3.82 2.64 46.75
C GLY A 22 3.65 3.21 45.35
N ILE A 23 3.20 4.46 45.24
CA ILE A 23 3.13 5.19 43.98
C ILE A 23 4.56 5.64 43.63
N PRO A 24 5.23 5.11 42.58
CA PRO A 24 6.27 5.88 41.94
C PRO A 24 5.54 6.94 41.12
N SER A 25 5.62 8.19 41.59
CA SER A 25 5.18 9.35 40.83
C SER A 25 6.11 9.53 39.62
N PHE A 26 5.92 8.73 38.57
CA PHE A 26 6.46 8.95 37.25
C PHE A 26 5.28 9.14 36.29
N GLY A 27 5.02 10.41 35.95
CA GLY A 27 4.17 10.82 34.84
C GLY A 27 2.72 10.35 34.90
N ALA A 28 1.85 11.15 35.51
CA ALA A 28 0.46 11.16 35.10
C ALA A 28 0.39 11.67 33.66
N THR A 29 0.47 10.77 32.68
CA THR A 29 -0.04 11.03 31.34
C THR A 29 -1.51 10.66 31.37
N ASP A 30 -2.38 11.57 30.93
CA ASP A 30 -3.83 11.37 30.81
C ASP A 30 -4.14 10.10 30.01
N ALA A 31 -4.22 8.96 30.70
CA ALA A 31 -4.57 7.66 30.11
C ALA A 31 -6.01 7.64 29.55
N GLU A 32 -6.81 8.66 29.87
CA GLU A 32 -8.18 8.85 29.36
C GLU A 32 -8.26 9.46 27.96
N LYS A 33 -7.13 9.78 27.30
CA LYS A 33 -7.13 10.34 25.93
C LYS A 33 -6.15 9.70 24.97
N ASP A 34 -5.76 8.45 25.21
CA ASP A 34 -5.01 7.72 24.19
C ASP A 34 -5.99 7.18 23.13
N GLU A 35 -6.41 8.05 22.22
CA GLU A 35 -7.30 7.72 21.09
C GLU A 35 -6.79 6.52 20.29
N ALA A 36 -5.46 6.30 20.25
CA ALA A 36 -4.89 5.12 19.61
C ALA A 36 -5.20 3.84 20.39
N LEU A 37 -5.11 3.88 21.72
CA LEU A 37 -5.44 2.77 22.60
C LEU A 37 -6.95 2.47 22.58
N GLN A 38 -7.78 3.51 22.63
CA GLN A 38 -9.24 3.36 22.56
C GLN A 38 -9.69 2.77 21.22
N ARG A 39 -9.15 3.26 20.10
CA ARG A 39 -9.38 2.66 18.76
C ARG A 39 -8.94 1.20 18.72
N THR A 40 -7.80 0.86 19.32
CA THR A 40 -7.32 -0.53 19.40
C THR A 40 -8.31 -1.42 20.16
N TYR A 41 -8.90 -0.94 21.25
CA TYR A 41 -9.93 -1.68 21.99
C TYR A 41 -11.27 -1.79 21.25
N GLU A 42 -11.72 -0.72 20.60
CA GLU A 42 -12.91 -0.73 19.75
C GLU A 42 -12.77 -1.75 18.62
N TRP A 43 -11.58 -1.83 18.04
CA TRP A 43 -11.22 -2.80 17.01
C TRP A 43 -11.13 -4.23 17.52
N ALA A 44 -10.50 -4.46 18.67
CA ALA A 44 -10.44 -5.79 19.28
C ALA A 44 -11.84 -6.36 19.59
N GLY A 45 -12.83 -5.49 19.83
CA GLY A 45 -14.23 -5.86 20.04
C GLY A 45 -15.02 -6.17 18.76
N GLN A 46 -14.56 -5.73 17.59
CA GLN A 46 -15.19 -6.04 16.31
C GLN A 46 -14.59 -7.33 15.76
N GLY A 47 -15.28 -8.45 15.95
CA GLY A 47 -14.87 -9.74 15.41
C GLY A 47 -14.80 -9.71 13.88
N GLN A 48 -13.61 -9.46 13.34
CA GLN A 48 -13.32 -9.49 11.91
C GLN A 48 -13.42 -10.94 11.42
N ARG A 49 -14.51 -11.26 10.72
CA ARG A 49 -14.83 -12.64 10.31
C ARG A 49 -14.11 -13.10 9.04
N PHE A 50 -13.48 -12.18 8.31
CA PHE A 50 -12.84 -12.44 7.02
C PHE A 50 -11.59 -11.58 6.88
N ASN A 51 -10.50 -12.17 6.37
CA ASN A 51 -9.31 -11.45 5.93
C ASN A 51 -8.92 -11.89 4.51
N MET A 52 -8.04 -11.13 3.87
CA MET A 52 -7.60 -11.40 2.50
C MET A 52 -6.53 -12.50 2.39
N SER A 53 -6.04 -13.05 3.50
CA SER A 53 -5.02 -14.10 3.49
C SER A 53 -5.58 -15.40 2.92
N GLY A 54 -4.99 -15.88 1.83
CA GLY A 54 -5.47 -17.07 1.12
C GLY A 54 -6.71 -16.84 0.26
N TYR A 55 -7.25 -15.62 0.22
CA TYR A 55 -8.34 -15.29 -0.70
C TYR A 55 -7.83 -15.22 -2.14
N ALA A 56 -8.53 -15.92 -3.04
CA ALA A 56 -8.35 -15.82 -4.48
C ALA A 56 -9.61 -15.20 -5.09
N ALA A 57 -9.46 -14.06 -5.77
CA ALA A 57 -10.56 -13.49 -6.54
C ALA A 57 -10.97 -14.43 -7.70
N PRO A 58 -12.23 -14.35 -8.17
CA PRO A 58 -12.65 -15.06 -9.38
C PRO A 58 -11.71 -14.77 -10.56
N LYS A 59 -11.46 -15.79 -11.37
CA LYS A 59 -10.62 -15.66 -12.57
C LYS A 59 -11.22 -14.61 -13.53
N ILE A 60 -10.35 -13.77 -14.08
CA ILE A 60 -10.70 -12.79 -15.12
C ILE A 60 -9.88 -13.16 -16.35
N ASP A 61 -10.54 -13.59 -17.43
CA ASP A 61 -9.85 -14.05 -18.65
C ASP A 61 -9.15 -12.91 -19.38
N LYS A 62 -9.73 -11.71 -19.35
CA LYS A 62 -9.13 -10.48 -19.88
C LYS A 62 -9.27 -9.35 -18.87
N VAL A 63 -8.16 -8.92 -18.27
CA VAL A 63 -8.13 -7.87 -17.25
C VAL A 63 -8.18 -6.50 -17.90
N ARG A 64 -9.27 -5.75 -17.65
CA ARG A 64 -9.43 -4.37 -18.13
C ARG A 64 -8.83 -3.42 -17.10
N ILE A 65 -7.74 -2.78 -17.49
CA ILE A 65 -6.95 -1.94 -16.59
C ILE A 65 -7.12 -0.46 -16.92
N GLY A 66 -7.26 0.36 -15.87
CA GLY A 66 -7.19 1.81 -15.93
C GLY A 66 -5.96 2.32 -15.18
N PHE A 67 -5.29 3.33 -15.72
CA PHE A 67 -4.10 3.93 -15.08
C PHE A 67 -4.42 5.32 -14.55
N ILE A 68 -3.97 5.62 -13.33
CA ILE A 68 -4.05 6.96 -12.73
C ILE A 68 -2.63 7.44 -12.41
N GLY A 69 -2.25 8.59 -12.96
CA GLY A 69 -0.91 9.14 -12.84
C GLY A 69 -0.01 8.63 -13.96
N LEU A 70 0.30 9.51 -14.90
CA LEU A 70 1.10 9.28 -16.10
C LEU A 70 2.29 10.25 -16.14
N GLY A 71 2.85 10.53 -14.96
CA GLY A 71 4.08 11.28 -14.76
C GLY A 71 5.33 10.45 -15.12
N MET A 72 6.33 10.41 -14.24
CA MET A 72 7.57 9.67 -14.55
C MET A 72 7.41 8.14 -14.51
N ARG A 73 6.58 7.60 -13.58
CA ARG A 73 6.41 6.16 -13.38
C ARG A 73 5.32 5.55 -14.26
N GLY A 74 4.21 6.25 -14.41
CA GLY A 74 3.01 5.75 -15.11
C GLY A 74 3.23 5.26 -16.54
N PRO A 75 3.95 5.99 -17.42
CA PRO A 75 4.20 5.53 -18.79
C PRO A 75 4.93 4.18 -18.84
N GLY A 76 5.89 3.95 -17.95
CA GLY A 76 6.56 2.66 -17.83
C GLY A 76 5.65 1.55 -17.29
N ALA A 77 4.63 1.87 -16.49
CA ALA A 77 3.59 0.92 -16.09
C ALA A 77 2.67 0.56 -17.27
N VAL A 78 2.21 1.55 -18.04
CA VAL A 78 1.43 1.37 -19.26
C VAL A 78 2.20 0.50 -20.26
N GLU A 79 3.46 0.82 -20.50
CA GLU A 79 4.35 0.06 -21.37
C GLU A 79 4.46 -1.40 -20.92
N ARG A 80 4.82 -1.67 -19.66
CA ARG A 80 4.96 -3.05 -19.16
C ARG A 80 3.68 -3.85 -19.30
N MET A 81 2.53 -3.27 -18.93
CA MET A 81 1.23 -3.95 -19.03
C MET A 81 0.80 -4.20 -20.48
N SER A 82 1.27 -3.38 -21.43
CA SER A 82 1.00 -3.56 -22.85
C SER A 82 1.70 -4.77 -23.49
N TYR A 83 2.59 -5.46 -22.77
CA TYR A 83 3.21 -6.70 -23.22
C TYR A 83 2.53 -7.97 -22.65
N ILE A 84 1.58 -7.82 -21.74
CA ILE A 84 0.95 -8.95 -21.05
C ILE A 84 -0.28 -9.39 -21.85
N GLU A 85 -0.30 -10.65 -22.29
CA GLU A 85 -1.48 -11.26 -22.90
C GLU A 85 -2.63 -11.32 -21.89
N GLY A 86 -3.86 -11.10 -22.37
CA GLY A 86 -5.03 -11.04 -21.49
C GLY A 86 -5.17 -9.72 -20.73
N VAL A 87 -4.41 -8.67 -21.07
CA VAL A 87 -4.61 -7.30 -20.55
C VAL A 87 -5.24 -6.41 -21.61
N GLU A 88 -6.24 -5.63 -21.21
CA GLU A 88 -6.82 -4.54 -22.00
C GLU A 88 -6.60 -3.21 -21.30
N ILE A 89 -5.77 -2.34 -21.89
CA ILE A 89 -5.60 -0.97 -21.38
C ILE A 89 -6.79 -0.14 -21.85
N LYS A 90 -7.77 0.01 -20.96
CA LYS A 90 -9.08 0.61 -21.29
C LYS A 90 -9.14 2.11 -21.03
N ALA A 91 -8.41 2.58 -20.02
CA ALA A 91 -8.44 3.99 -19.65
C ALA A 91 -7.09 4.52 -19.15
N LEU A 92 -6.83 5.79 -19.46
CA LEU A 92 -5.62 6.52 -19.11
C LEU A 92 -6.03 7.85 -18.45
N CYS A 93 -5.57 8.07 -17.22
CA CYS A 93 -5.91 9.27 -16.45
C CYS A 93 -4.67 9.95 -15.87
N ASP A 94 -4.57 11.27 -16.07
CA ASP A 94 -3.64 12.14 -15.35
C ASP A 94 -4.26 13.51 -15.17
N LYS A 95 -3.94 14.20 -14.06
CA LYS A 95 -4.35 15.60 -13.83
C LYS A 95 -4.01 16.49 -15.04
N TYR A 96 -2.85 16.28 -15.66
CA TYR A 96 -2.39 17.03 -16.82
C TYR A 96 -2.78 16.28 -18.11
N PRO A 97 -3.63 16.86 -18.97
CA PRO A 97 -4.17 16.17 -20.15
C PRO A 97 -3.10 15.72 -21.15
N ASP A 98 -2.02 16.47 -21.30
CA ASP A 98 -0.93 16.12 -22.22
C ASP A 98 -0.26 14.79 -21.88
N ARG A 99 -0.27 14.39 -20.60
CA ARG A 99 0.31 13.11 -20.15
C ARG A 99 -0.57 11.93 -20.51
N ALA A 100 -1.90 12.07 -20.41
CA ALA A 100 -2.84 11.06 -20.87
C ALA A 100 -2.71 10.86 -22.39
N THR A 101 -2.65 11.95 -23.15
CA THR A 101 -2.46 11.90 -24.61
C THR A 101 -1.13 11.27 -25.00
N LYS A 102 -0.01 11.60 -24.32
CA LYS A 102 1.29 10.95 -24.60
C LYS A 102 1.26 9.44 -24.37
N ALA A 103 0.61 8.98 -23.30
CA ALA A 103 0.45 7.55 -23.04
C ALA A 103 -0.47 6.89 -24.08
N GLN A 104 -1.52 7.58 -24.55
CA GLN A 104 -2.38 7.11 -25.64
C GLN A 104 -1.60 7.01 -26.96
N ASP A 105 -0.76 7.99 -27.28
CA ASP A 105 0.08 7.96 -28.49
C ASP A 105 1.01 6.76 -28.50
N PHE A 106 1.54 6.36 -27.35
CA PHE A 106 2.32 5.13 -27.21
C PHE A 106 1.49 3.89 -27.60
N LEU A 107 0.26 3.76 -27.10
CA LEU A 107 -0.64 2.65 -27.45
C LEU A 107 -0.94 2.63 -28.96
N THR A 108 -1.23 3.80 -29.53
CA THR A 108 -1.50 3.96 -30.97
C THR A 108 -0.29 3.53 -31.80
N LYS A 109 0.93 3.97 -31.45
CA LYS A 109 2.17 3.59 -32.15
C LYS A 109 2.47 2.10 -32.07
N LYS A 110 2.05 1.45 -30.99
CA LYS A 110 2.16 -0.01 -30.81
C LYS A 110 1.06 -0.80 -31.53
N GLY A 111 0.07 -0.12 -32.14
CA GLY A 111 -1.05 -0.75 -32.81
C GLY A 111 -2.08 -1.37 -31.84
N LEU A 112 -2.12 -0.90 -30.60
CA LEU A 112 -3.07 -1.36 -29.58
C LEU A 112 -4.39 -0.58 -29.63
N PRO A 113 -5.49 -1.14 -29.10
CA PRO A 113 -6.77 -0.44 -29.01
C PRO A 113 -6.63 0.91 -28.29
N LYS A 114 -7.44 1.88 -28.71
CA LYS A 114 -7.49 3.21 -28.08
C LYS A 114 -8.07 3.08 -26.66
N ALA A 115 -7.35 3.60 -25.68
CA ALA A 115 -7.85 3.79 -24.33
C ALA A 115 -8.59 5.13 -24.23
N LYS A 116 -9.57 5.22 -23.34
CA LYS A 116 -10.26 6.47 -23.06
C LYS A 116 -9.42 7.35 -22.16
N GLU A 117 -9.24 8.60 -22.57
CA GLU A 117 -8.45 9.59 -21.85
C GLU A 117 -9.32 10.34 -20.84
N TYR A 118 -8.81 10.49 -19.62
CA TYR A 118 -9.41 11.27 -18.54
C TYR A 118 -8.38 12.28 -18.02
N SER A 119 -8.84 13.46 -17.61
CA SER A 119 -7.94 14.47 -17.05
C SER A 119 -8.63 15.40 -16.05
N GLY A 120 -7.83 16.27 -15.41
CA GLY A 120 -8.26 17.16 -14.34
C GLY A 120 -8.23 16.52 -12.96
N GLU A 121 -8.49 17.32 -11.92
CA GLU A 121 -8.40 16.92 -10.51
C GLU A 121 -9.33 15.74 -10.17
N ASP A 122 -10.55 15.72 -10.75
CA ASP A 122 -11.55 14.66 -10.53
C ASP A 122 -11.63 13.66 -11.70
N GLY A 123 -10.74 13.74 -12.70
CA GLY A 123 -10.75 12.86 -13.87
C GLY A 123 -10.66 11.38 -13.49
N TRP A 124 -9.93 11.06 -12.42
CA TRP A 124 -9.76 9.70 -11.94
C TRP A 124 -11.04 9.11 -11.33
N LYS A 125 -11.89 9.93 -10.67
CA LYS A 125 -13.20 9.49 -10.19
C LYS A 125 -14.12 9.17 -11.36
N ALA A 126 -14.15 10.08 -12.35
CA ALA A 126 -14.93 9.88 -13.57
C ALA A 126 -14.48 8.62 -14.32
N MET A 127 -13.17 8.33 -14.36
CA MET A 127 -12.65 7.09 -14.95
C MET A 127 -13.17 5.86 -14.19
N ILE A 128 -13.02 5.82 -12.86
CA ILE A 128 -13.43 4.68 -12.02
C ILE A 128 -14.94 4.41 -12.12
N GLN A 129 -15.75 5.46 -12.19
CA GLN A 129 -17.21 5.36 -12.21
C GLN A 129 -17.77 4.97 -13.58
N ASN A 130 -17.21 5.53 -14.66
CA ASN A 130 -17.79 5.39 -16.00
C ASN A 130 -17.20 4.22 -16.79
N GLU A 131 -16.00 3.76 -16.43
CA GLU A 131 -15.34 2.67 -17.15
C GLU A 131 -15.53 1.34 -16.44
N ASP A 132 -15.88 0.34 -17.23
CA ASP A 132 -15.94 -1.04 -16.77
C ASP A 132 -14.52 -1.63 -16.71
N LEU A 133 -13.82 -1.25 -15.63
CA LEU A 133 -12.49 -1.70 -15.24
C LEU A 133 -12.57 -2.86 -14.26
N ASP A 134 -11.56 -3.72 -14.29
CA ASP A 134 -11.32 -4.78 -13.29
C ASP A 134 -10.22 -4.37 -12.30
N LEU A 135 -9.20 -3.65 -12.80
CA LEU A 135 -8.01 -3.24 -12.06
C LEU A 135 -7.71 -1.75 -12.30
N VAL A 136 -7.35 -1.05 -11.24
CA VAL A 136 -6.84 0.33 -11.30
C VAL A 136 -5.37 0.31 -10.86
N TYR A 137 -4.49 0.82 -11.72
CA TYR A 137 -3.07 1.01 -11.45
C TYR A 137 -2.80 2.48 -11.07
N ILE A 138 -2.34 2.72 -9.85
CA ILE A 138 -2.13 4.07 -9.29
C ILE A 138 -0.63 4.38 -9.22
N CYS A 139 -0.19 5.43 -9.92
CA CYS A 139 1.18 5.94 -9.98
C CYS A 139 1.26 7.44 -9.59
N THR A 140 0.45 7.88 -8.63
CA THR A 140 0.29 9.29 -8.27
C THR A 140 1.26 9.73 -7.16
N PRO A 141 1.27 11.01 -6.75
CA PRO A 141 1.91 11.42 -5.50
C PRO A 141 1.34 10.68 -4.28
N TRP A 142 2.17 10.47 -3.25
CA TRP A 142 1.88 9.60 -2.10
C TRP A 142 0.55 9.89 -1.39
N HIS A 143 0.22 11.16 -1.17
CA HIS A 143 -1.02 11.58 -0.49
C HIS A 143 -2.32 11.19 -1.23
N LEU A 144 -2.22 10.76 -2.50
CA LEU A 144 -3.36 10.33 -3.30
C LEU A 144 -3.52 8.80 -3.35
N HIS A 145 -2.50 8.04 -2.91
CA HIS A 145 -2.53 6.57 -2.98
C HIS A 145 -3.70 5.98 -2.20
N THR A 146 -3.82 6.29 -0.91
CA THR A 146 -4.90 5.75 -0.07
C THR A 146 -6.28 6.20 -0.54
N PRO A 147 -6.57 7.51 -0.76
CA PRO A 147 -7.89 7.93 -1.22
C PRO A 147 -8.33 7.30 -2.54
N MET A 148 -7.42 7.19 -3.51
CA MET A 148 -7.73 6.59 -4.81
C MET A 148 -7.93 5.08 -4.71
N SER A 149 -7.10 4.39 -3.91
CA SER A 149 -7.20 2.95 -3.68
C SER A 149 -8.51 2.57 -3.00
N VAL A 150 -8.85 3.27 -1.91
CA VAL A 150 -10.11 3.06 -1.18
C VAL A 150 -11.31 3.29 -2.10
N TYR A 151 -11.30 4.40 -2.84
CA TYR A 151 -12.38 4.74 -3.75
C TYR A 151 -12.54 3.69 -4.87
N ALA A 152 -11.45 3.24 -5.48
CA ALA A 152 -11.47 2.20 -6.51
C ALA A 152 -12.06 0.89 -5.99
N MET A 153 -11.61 0.42 -4.81
CA MET A 153 -12.14 -0.79 -4.18
C MET A 153 -13.63 -0.69 -3.84
N GLN A 154 -14.08 0.46 -3.32
CA GLN A 154 -15.49 0.74 -3.05
C GLN A 154 -16.36 0.71 -4.32
N HIS A 155 -15.78 0.99 -5.49
CA HIS A 155 -16.42 0.86 -6.79
C HIS A 155 -16.16 -0.51 -7.45
N GLY A 156 -15.76 -1.50 -6.65
CA GLY A 156 -15.63 -2.90 -7.07
C GLY A 156 -14.39 -3.20 -7.90
N LYS A 157 -13.37 -2.33 -7.89
CA LYS A 157 -12.15 -2.48 -8.68
C LYS A 157 -11.01 -3.05 -7.83
N HIS A 158 -10.22 -3.93 -8.39
CA HIS A 158 -8.93 -4.30 -7.81
C HIS A 158 -7.96 -3.13 -7.91
N VAL A 159 -6.97 -3.07 -7.02
CA VAL A 159 -6.00 -1.99 -6.96
C VAL A 159 -4.58 -2.54 -6.99
N ALA A 160 -3.77 -1.94 -7.86
CA ALA A 160 -2.32 -2.02 -7.86
C ALA A 160 -1.79 -0.60 -7.63
N CYS A 161 -1.12 -0.36 -6.50
CA CYS A 161 -0.66 0.98 -6.14
C CYS A 161 0.87 1.01 -6.01
N GLU A 162 1.50 2.00 -6.62
CA GLU A 162 2.93 2.26 -6.41
C GLU A 162 3.23 2.58 -4.94
N VAL A 163 4.50 2.41 -4.59
CA VAL A 163 4.98 2.54 -3.22
C VAL A 163 5.26 4.02 -2.84
N PRO A 164 5.16 4.38 -1.54
CA PRO A 164 4.52 3.63 -0.47
C PRO A 164 3.00 3.75 -0.59
N ILE A 165 2.25 2.69 -0.27
CA ILE A 165 0.78 2.68 -0.48
C ILE A 165 0.00 3.59 0.48
N ALA A 166 0.57 3.90 1.64
CA ALA A 166 -0.02 4.75 2.69
C ALA A 166 1.05 5.60 3.37
N VAL A 167 0.64 6.71 3.97
CA VAL A 167 1.53 7.63 4.69
C VAL A 167 1.23 7.79 6.18
N THR A 168 0.12 7.22 6.67
CA THR A 168 -0.25 7.20 8.10
C THR A 168 -0.75 5.81 8.51
N MET A 169 -0.75 5.52 9.82
CA MET A 169 -1.32 4.27 10.34
C MET A 169 -2.83 4.16 10.07
N ASP A 170 -3.57 5.26 10.17
CA ASP A 170 -5.00 5.28 9.88
C ASP A 170 -5.26 4.94 8.40
N GLU A 171 -4.42 5.42 7.49
CA GLU A 171 -4.48 5.04 6.07
C GLU A 171 -4.18 3.56 5.84
N CYS A 172 -3.18 2.99 6.52
CA CYS A 172 -2.90 1.55 6.44
C CYS A 172 -4.13 0.72 6.81
N TRP A 173 -4.81 1.11 7.90
CA TRP A 173 -6.01 0.43 8.35
C TRP A 173 -7.20 0.61 7.40
N GLN A 174 -7.41 1.81 6.87
CA GLN A 174 -8.45 2.06 5.86
C GLN A 174 -8.29 1.15 4.63
N LEU A 175 -7.06 0.91 4.18
CA LEU A 175 -6.79 0.01 3.05
C LEU A 175 -7.16 -1.44 3.37
N VAL A 176 -6.74 -1.95 4.53
CA VAL A 176 -7.04 -3.32 4.98
C VAL A 176 -8.54 -3.53 5.11
N GLU A 177 -9.22 -2.67 5.87
CA GLU A 177 -10.66 -2.78 6.12
C GLU A 177 -11.46 -2.67 4.81
N THR A 178 -11.08 -1.74 3.93
CA THR A 178 -11.75 -1.59 2.64
C THR A 178 -11.55 -2.81 1.76
N SER A 179 -10.32 -3.34 1.68
CA SER A 179 -10.00 -4.53 0.89
C SER A 179 -10.81 -5.74 1.34
N GLU A 180 -10.90 -5.97 2.65
CA GLU A 180 -11.66 -7.09 3.22
C GLU A 180 -13.17 -6.92 3.04
N LYS A 181 -13.71 -5.73 3.31
CA LYS A 181 -15.13 -5.42 3.16
C LYS A 181 -15.60 -5.59 1.71
N THR A 182 -14.78 -5.19 0.75
CA THR A 182 -15.11 -5.23 -0.68
C THR A 182 -14.67 -6.52 -1.37
N ARG A 183 -13.82 -7.31 -0.70
CA ARG A 183 -13.11 -8.48 -1.26
C ARG A 183 -12.34 -8.13 -2.55
N LYS A 184 -11.75 -6.95 -2.58
CA LYS A 184 -10.92 -6.47 -3.69
C LYS A 184 -9.46 -6.46 -3.27
N HIS A 185 -8.62 -7.15 -4.04
CA HIS A 185 -7.17 -7.06 -3.89
C HIS A 185 -6.69 -5.61 -3.92
N CYS A 186 -5.82 -5.29 -2.97
CA CYS A 186 -5.09 -4.05 -2.86
C CYS A 186 -3.60 -4.41 -2.76
N MET A 187 -2.86 -4.26 -3.86
CA MET A 187 -1.46 -4.68 -3.95
C MET A 187 -0.55 -3.45 -3.96
N MET A 188 0.33 -3.36 -2.97
CA MET A 188 1.47 -2.45 -3.02
C MET A 188 2.53 -3.02 -3.97
N LEU A 189 2.96 -2.23 -4.94
CA LEU A 189 3.80 -2.67 -6.05
C LEU A 189 5.29 -2.53 -5.71
N GLU A 190 5.75 -3.33 -4.76
CA GLU A 190 7.16 -3.41 -4.39
C GLU A 190 7.93 -4.22 -5.43
N ASN A 191 8.63 -3.54 -6.33
CA ASN A 191 9.31 -4.21 -7.44
C ASN A 191 10.64 -4.86 -7.01
N CYS A 192 11.33 -4.33 -6.00
CA CYS A 192 12.64 -4.87 -5.59
C CYS A 192 12.53 -6.31 -5.09
N CYS A 193 11.37 -6.74 -4.57
CA CYS A 193 11.13 -8.14 -4.21
C CYS A 193 11.25 -9.14 -5.39
N TYR A 194 11.21 -8.66 -6.64
CA TYR A 194 11.21 -9.48 -7.85
C TYR A 194 12.50 -9.41 -8.66
N ASP A 195 13.49 -8.64 -8.19
CA ASP A 195 14.80 -8.59 -8.82
C ASP A 195 15.55 -9.92 -8.62
N PHE A 196 16.55 -10.16 -9.48
CA PHE A 196 17.23 -11.45 -9.55
C PHE A 196 17.84 -11.88 -8.20
N PHE A 197 18.50 -10.94 -7.49
CA PHE A 197 19.19 -11.25 -6.25
C PHE A 197 18.21 -11.54 -5.11
N GLU A 198 17.09 -10.84 -5.06
CA GLU A 198 16.04 -10.96 -4.06
C GLU A 198 15.30 -12.28 -4.24
N MET A 199 14.95 -12.64 -5.48
CA MET A 199 14.32 -13.91 -5.81
C MET A 199 15.27 -15.10 -5.58
N LEU A 200 16.56 -14.96 -5.91
CA LEU A 200 17.57 -15.97 -5.61
C LEU A 200 17.74 -16.16 -4.10
N THR A 201 17.88 -15.06 -3.35
CA THR A 201 18.04 -15.08 -1.90
C THR A 201 16.81 -15.71 -1.22
N LEU A 202 15.61 -15.35 -1.66
CA LEU A 202 14.37 -15.96 -1.20
C LEU A 202 14.35 -17.47 -1.50
N ASN A 203 14.78 -17.88 -2.70
CA ASN A 203 14.87 -19.31 -3.04
C ASN A 203 15.87 -20.05 -2.15
N MET A 204 17.07 -19.49 -1.92
CA MET A 204 18.08 -20.07 -1.02
C MET A 204 17.55 -20.21 0.41
N ALA A 205 16.86 -19.19 0.93
CA ALA A 205 16.23 -19.22 2.24
C ALA A 205 15.17 -20.32 2.35
N ARG A 206 14.29 -20.45 1.34
CA ARG A 206 13.27 -21.51 1.29
C ARG A 206 13.87 -22.92 1.19
N ASN A 207 15.08 -23.04 0.63
CA ASN A 207 15.84 -24.29 0.59
C ASN A 207 16.76 -24.47 1.82
N SER A 208 16.51 -23.74 2.91
CA SER A 208 17.24 -23.85 4.19
C SER A 208 18.75 -23.62 4.09
N MET A 209 19.23 -22.92 3.06
CA MET A 209 20.66 -22.68 2.86
C MET A 209 21.27 -21.74 3.90
N PHE A 210 20.44 -20.93 4.58
CA PHE A 210 20.87 -20.01 5.63
C PHE A 210 20.58 -20.52 7.06
N GLY A 211 19.95 -21.69 7.19
CA GLY A 211 19.47 -22.18 8.48
C GLY A 211 18.36 -21.28 9.06
N GLU A 212 18.44 -20.99 10.35
CA GLU A 212 17.52 -20.09 11.04
C GLU A 212 17.93 -18.62 10.80
N LEU A 213 17.01 -17.83 10.24
CA LEU A 213 17.22 -16.40 10.04
C LEU A 213 17.08 -15.66 11.37
N VAL A 214 18.14 -14.99 11.80
CA VAL A 214 18.18 -14.22 13.06
C VAL A 214 18.19 -12.71 12.86
N HIS A 215 18.55 -12.24 11.67
CA HIS A 215 18.76 -10.82 11.36
C HIS A 215 18.65 -10.56 9.86
N ALA A 216 18.18 -9.37 9.50
CA ALA A 216 18.16 -8.85 8.14
C ALA A 216 18.26 -7.31 8.15
N GLU A 217 18.88 -6.74 7.12
CA GLU A 217 18.99 -5.30 6.92
C GLU A 217 18.53 -4.94 5.51
N GLY A 218 17.82 -3.82 5.40
CA GLY A 218 17.36 -3.25 4.14
C GLY A 218 17.34 -1.72 4.23
N ALA A 219 17.61 -1.06 3.12
CA ALA A 219 17.64 0.41 3.07
C ALA A 219 17.38 0.92 1.65
N TYR A 220 16.66 2.04 1.57
CA TYR A 220 16.58 2.83 0.35
C TYR A 220 17.65 3.93 0.36
N ILE A 221 18.83 3.63 -0.19
CA ILE A 221 19.95 4.58 -0.31
C ILE A 221 20.13 4.96 -1.77
N HIS A 222 19.51 6.08 -2.16
CA HIS A 222 19.54 6.60 -3.53
C HIS A 222 19.62 8.12 -3.49
N ASP A 223 20.62 8.69 -4.16
CA ASP A 223 20.75 10.14 -4.30
C ASP A 223 19.65 10.72 -5.20
N LEU A 224 18.68 11.38 -4.59
CA LEU A 224 17.55 12.00 -5.26
C LEU A 224 17.63 13.53 -5.26
N ARG A 225 18.80 14.13 -4.99
CA ARG A 225 18.94 15.60 -4.93
C ARG A 225 18.52 16.26 -6.24
N ASP A 226 19.04 15.79 -7.37
CA ASP A 226 18.72 16.34 -8.68
C ASP A 226 17.22 16.30 -8.98
N LEU A 227 16.54 15.20 -8.65
CA LEU A 227 15.11 15.06 -8.87
C LEU A 227 14.26 15.91 -7.93
N ASN A 228 14.66 16.05 -6.66
CA ASN A 228 13.92 16.84 -5.68
C ASN A 228 14.03 18.36 -5.94
N PHE A 229 15.15 18.82 -6.51
CA PHE A 229 15.36 20.25 -6.78
C PHE A 229 15.16 20.65 -8.25
N SER A 230 14.94 19.69 -9.16
CA SER A 230 14.57 19.97 -10.55
C SER A 230 13.14 20.50 -10.65
N LYS A 231 12.98 21.67 -11.27
CA LYS A 231 11.65 22.27 -11.57
C LYS A 231 10.82 21.47 -12.58
N THR A 232 11.45 20.57 -13.31
CA THR A 232 10.81 19.68 -14.29
C THR A 232 10.77 18.22 -13.85
N GLY A 233 11.24 17.92 -12.62
CA GLY A 233 11.22 16.58 -12.03
C GLY A 233 9.84 16.22 -11.49
N TYR A 234 9.68 16.22 -10.16
CA TYR A 234 8.39 15.93 -9.54
C TYR A 234 7.38 17.06 -9.76
N ALA A 235 6.21 16.72 -10.29
CA ALA A 235 5.11 17.66 -10.48
C ALA A 235 4.80 18.42 -9.19
N ASP A 236 4.61 19.74 -9.28
CA ASP A 236 4.33 20.61 -8.13
C ASP A 236 5.29 20.45 -6.94
N MET A 237 6.52 19.94 -7.18
CA MET A 237 7.51 19.61 -6.14
C MET A 237 6.96 18.69 -5.04
N TRP A 238 6.02 17.80 -5.37
CA TRP A 238 5.27 17.04 -4.36
C TRP A 238 6.16 16.24 -3.41
N ARG A 239 7.26 15.63 -3.89
CA ARG A 239 8.16 14.82 -3.05
C ARG A 239 9.02 15.69 -2.13
N LEU A 240 9.52 16.81 -2.63
CA LEU A 240 10.25 17.78 -1.80
C LEU A 240 9.35 18.33 -0.68
N LYS A 241 8.07 18.62 -0.98
CA LYS A 241 7.10 19.05 0.03
C LYS A 241 6.87 18.01 1.13
N GLN A 242 6.90 16.71 0.80
CA GLN A 242 6.84 15.63 1.80
C GLN A 242 8.09 15.61 2.68
N ASN A 243 9.28 15.76 2.08
CA ASN A 243 10.54 15.79 2.82
C ASN A 243 10.68 17.04 3.71
N MET A 244 10.06 18.15 3.32
CA MET A 244 10.11 19.41 4.07
C MET A 244 9.30 19.37 5.37
N THR A 245 8.19 18.62 5.39
CA THR A 245 7.23 18.64 6.50
C THR A 245 7.31 17.43 7.42
N ARG A 246 8.11 16.42 7.07
CA ARG A 246 8.16 15.13 7.78
C ARG A 246 9.61 14.69 8.00
N ASN A 247 9.88 14.09 9.15
CA ASN A 247 11.18 13.52 9.50
C ASN A 247 11.00 12.07 9.96
N GLY A 248 11.46 11.12 9.15
CA GLY A 248 11.33 9.67 9.40
C GLY A 248 11.71 8.84 8.18
N SER A 249 11.43 7.54 8.20
CA SER A 249 11.56 6.69 7.01
C SER A 249 10.39 6.95 6.06
N LEU A 250 10.58 7.90 5.13
CA LEU A 250 9.53 8.31 4.18
C LEU A 250 9.35 7.36 3.01
N TYR A 251 10.28 6.42 2.82
CA TYR A 251 10.27 5.45 1.73
C TYR A 251 10.79 4.10 2.25
N PRO A 252 10.04 3.42 3.13
CA PRO A 252 10.46 2.18 3.80
C PRO A 252 10.30 0.94 2.91
N THR A 253 10.64 1.08 1.63
CA THR A 253 10.47 0.10 0.55
C THR A 253 11.77 -0.65 0.32
#